data_AF-A0A6N9A7U1-F1
#
_entry.id   AF-A0A6N9A7U1-F1
#
_cell.length_a   1.000
_cell.length_b   1.000
_cell.length_c   1.000
_cell.angle_alpha   90.00
_cell.angle_beta   90.00
_cell.angle_gamma   90.00
#
_symmetry.space_group_name_H-M   'P 1'
#
loop_
_entity.id
_entity.type
_entity.pdbx_description
1 polymer ?
#
loop_
_entity_poly.entity_id
_entity_poly.type
_entity_poly.pdbx_seq_one_letter_code
_entity_poly.pdbx_strand_id
1 'polypeptide(L)'
;MIISFAWTTPALVDGRKTVTRRDWNPAYLRRWQQAYDRGYWTHQAWNASPRAGGRQVGWITLTHRPYLERLADMPAADLEAEGGYWQTLGQFIGDRDPATRLAVIRFSFEPLVSPQLGLALS
;
A
#
# COMPACT_ATOMS: atom_id res chain seq x y z
N MET A 1 -6.69 9.95 4.04
CA MET A 1 -7.15 8.62 4.54
C MET A 1 -5.96 7.89 5.12
N ILE A 2 -6.11 6.63 5.53
CA ILE A 2 -5.03 5.83 6.11
C ILE A 2 -4.86 4.48 5.40
N ILE A 3 -3.66 3.92 5.40
CA ILE A 3 -3.39 2.53 5.01
C ILE A 3 -2.57 1.85 6.10
N SER A 4 -3.03 0.68 6.54
CA SER A 4 -2.31 -0.19 7.50
C SER A 4 -1.51 -1.26 6.76
N PHE A 5 -0.21 -1.33 7.01
CA PHE A 5 0.71 -2.26 6.35
C PHE A 5 0.96 -3.55 7.15
N ALA A 6 0.52 -3.62 8.40
CA ALA A 6 0.55 -4.84 9.21
C ALA A 6 1.94 -5.50 9.20
N TRP A 7 1.99 -6.80 8.94
CA TRP A 7 3.22 -7.58 8.86
C TRP A 7 4.15 -7.18 7.68
N THR A 8 3.66 -6.43 6.69
CA THR A 8 4.48 -5.88 5.57
C THR A 8 5.13 -4.53 5.89
N THR A 9 4.96 -4.01 7.11
CA THR A 9 5.57 -2.74 7.55
C THR A 9 7.10 -2.70 7.39
N PRO A 10 7.87 -3.77 7.70
CA PRO A 10 9.32 -3.74 7.48
C PRO A 10 9.69 -3.43 6.02
N ALA A 11 9.03 -4.08 5.06
CA ALA A 11 9.28 -3.83 3.64
C ALA A 11 8.89 -2.42 3.17
N LEU A 12 7.90 -1.80 3.83
CA LEU A 12 7.56 -0.39 3.61
C LEU A 12 8.69 0.53 4.10
N VAL A 13 9.15 0.32 5.33
CA VAL A 13 10.19 1.16 5.96
C VAL A 13 11.52 1.03 5.24
N ASP A 14 11.84 -0.15 4.72
CA ASP A 14 13.04 -0.41 3.90
C ASP A 14 12.94 0.19 2.48
N GLY A 15 11.81 0.79 2.10
CA GLY A 15 11.58 1.38 0.78
C GLY A 15 11.31 0.36 -0.35
N ARG A 16 11.26 -0.94 -0.04
CA ARG A 16 10.99 -2.00 -1.03
C ARG A 16 9.52 -2.04 -1.45
N LYS A 17 8.60 -1.81 -0.51
CA LYS A 17 7.17 -1.83 -0.78
C LYS A 17 6.69 -0.49 -1.34
N THR A 18 6.28 -0.47 -2.61
CA THR A 18 5.80 0.72 -3.33
C THR A 18 4.41 0.54 -3.96
N VAL A 19 3.83 -0.66 -3.82
CA VAL A 19 2.46 -0.95 -4.22
C VAL A 19 1.76 -1.79 -3.15
N THR A 20 0.44 -1.62 -3.02
CA THR A 20 -0.41 -2.53 -2.25
C THR A 20 -1.72 -2.81 -2.95
N ARG A 21 -2.10 -4.08 -2.99
CA ARG A 21 -3.43 -4.55 -3.39
C ARG A 21 -4.35 -4.70 -2.19
N ARG A 22 -5.57 -4.19 -2.31
CA ARG A 22 -6.57 -4.17 -1.23
C ARG A 22 -7.91 -4.70 -1.72
N ASP A 23 -8.47 -5.60 -0.93
CA ASP A 23 -9.86 -6.02 -1.08
C ASP A 23 -10.77 -4.98 -0.44
N TRP A 24 -11.12 -3.99 -1.25
CA TRP A 24 -11.97 -2.88 -0.85
C TRP A 24 -13.28 -2.95 -1.59
N ASN A 25 -14.37 -2.63 -0.90
CA ASN A 25 -15.63 -2.42 -1.59
C ASN A 25 -15.51 -1.24 -2.58
N PRO A 26 -16.32 -1.22 -3.66
CA PRO A 26 -16.23 -0.19 -4.69
C PRO A 26 -16.43 1.24 -4.15
N ALA A 27 -17.24 1.41 -3.11
CA ALA A 27 -17.47 2.73 -2.51
C ALA A 27 -16.24 3.27 -1.77
N TYR A 28 -15.42 2.40 -1.19
CA TYR A 28 -14.17 2.78 -0.54
C TYR A 28 -13.13 3.16 -1.60
N LEU A 29 -12.96 2.37 -2.67
CA LEU A 29 -12.09 2.74 -3.79
C LEU A 29 -12.51 4.08 -4.44
N ARG A 30 -13.82 4.30 -4.65
CA ARG A 30 -14.31 5.58 -5.20
C ARG A 30 -13.91 6.79 -4.36
N ARG A 31 -13.94 6.67 -3.02
CA ARG A 31 -13.47 7.74 -2.12
C ARG A 31 -11.99 8.04 -2.32
N TRP A 32 -11.17 7.01 -2.52
CA TRP A 32 -9.75 7.17 -2.80
C TRP A 32 -9.50 7.84 -4.15
N GLN A 33 -10.23 7.42 -5.18
CA GLN A 33 -10.18 8.05 -6.50
C GLN A 33 -10.60 9.52 -6.45
N GLN A 34 -11.71 9.84 -5.78
CA GLN A 34 -12.16 11.23 -5.60
C GLN A 34 -11.16 12.09 -4.84
N ALA A 35 -10.50 11.54 -3.82
CA ALA A 35 -9.45 12.24 -3.10
C ALA A 35 -8.25 12.53 -4.04
N TYR A 36 -7.82 11.54 -4.82
CA TYR A 36 -6.76 11.71 -5.80
C TYR A 36 -7.11 12.78 -6.85
N ASP A 37 -8.32 12.71 -7.40
CA ASP A 37 -8.82 13.63 -8.43
C ASP A 37 -8.92 15.09 -7.92
N ARG A 38 -9.00 15.27 -6.59
CA ARG A 38 -9.00 16.59 -5.92
C ARG A 38 -7.62 17.06 -5.45
N GLY A 39 -6.55 16.32 -5.77
CA GLY A 39 -5.18 16.67 -5.37
C GLY A 39 -4.77 16.19 -3.97
N TYR A 40 -5.60 15.38 -3.28
CA TYR A 40 -5.26 14.82 -1.99
C TYR A 40 -4.49 13.50 -2.17
N TRP A 41 -3.19 13.59 -2.45
CA TRP A 41 -2.35 12.43 -2.75
C TRP A 41 -1.63 11.83 -1.53
N THR A 42 -1.45 12.63 -0.48
CA THR A 42 -0.72 12.21 0.72
C THR A 42 -1.65 11.63 1.78
N HIS A 43 -1.30 10.45 2.30
CA HIS A 43 -2.10 9.70 3.26
C HIS A 43 -1.22 9.06 4.33
N GLN A 44 -1.77 8.79 5.50
CA GLN A 44 -0.98 8.23 6.60
C GLN A 44 -0.72 6.74 6.38
N ALA A 45 0.52 6.32 6.63
CA ALA A 45 0.92 4.92 6.69
C ALA A 45 0.98 4.46 8.15
N TRP A 46 0.35 3.32 8.44
CA TRP A 46 0.27 2.77 9.79
C TRP A 46 0.82 1.34 9.84
N ASN A 47 1.42 0.95 10.97
CA ASN A 47 1.88 -0.43 11.16
C ASN A 47 0.73 -1.41 11.46
N ALA A 48 -0.40 -0.93 11.95
CA ALA A 48 -1.60 -1.70 12.23
C ALA A 48 -2.82 -0.76 12.22
N SER A 49 -4.03 -1.33 12.32
CA SER A 49 -5.24 -0.51 12.46
C SER A 49 -5.11 0.42 13.68
N PRO A 50 -5.40 1.74 13.55
CA PRO A 50 -5.39 2.65 14.70
C PRO A 50 -6.35 2.19 15.80
N ARG A 51 -7.47 1.55 15.43
CA ARG A 51 -8.47 1.02 16.36
C ARG A 51 -7.94 -0.15 17.20
N ALA A 52 -6.86 -0.78 16.76
CA ALA A 52 -6.19 -1.89 17.45
C ALA A 52 -4.86 -1.44 18.11
N GLY A 53 -4.69 -0.14 18.36
CA GLY A 53 -3.46 0.40 18.96
C GLY A 53 -2.28 0.51 18.00
N GLY A 54 -2.53 0.48 16.68
CA GLY A 54 -1.50 0.75 15.68
C GLY A 54 -0.87 2.13 15.85
N ARG A 55 0.31 2.31 15.26
CA ARG A 55 1.08 3.56 15.24
C ARG A 55 1.30 4.00 13.80
N GLN A 56 1.24 5.30 13.56
CA GLN A 56 1.67 5.87 12.30
C GLN A 56 3.19 5.64 12.15
N VAL A 57 3.61 5.21 10.96
CA VAL A 57 5.02 4.95 10.62
C VAL A 57 5.56 5.93 9.59
N GLY A 58 4.68 6.63 8.89
CA GLY A 58 5.06 7.61 7.88
C GLY A 58 3.88 8.13 7.10
N TRP A 59 4.20 8.61 5.91
CA TRP A 59 3.28 9.09 4.90
C TRP A 59 3.50 8.31 3.61
N ILE A 60 2.42 8.07 2.88
CA ILE A 60 2.48 7.64 1.50
C ILE A 60 1.95 8.76 0.61
N THR A 61 2.61 8.97 -0.53
CA THR A 61 2.10 9.84 -1.58
C THR A 61 1.75 8.99 -2.79
N LEU A 62 0.49 9.04 -3.21
CA LEU A 62 0.01 8.29 -4.36
C LEU A 62 0.73 8.74 -5.64
N THR A 63 1.35 7.79 -6.35
CA THR A 63 2.02 8.06 -7.63
C THR A 63 1.11 7.85 -8.83
N HIS A 64 0.00 7.14 -8.62
CA HIS A 64 -1.01 6.85 -9.63
C HIS A 64 -2.40 6.94 -9.01
N ARG A 65 -3.40 7.29 -9.84
CA ARG A 65 -4.80 7.20 -9.45
C ARG A 65 -5.14 5.75 -9.10
N PRO A 66 -5.71 5.46 -7.92
CA PRO A 66 -6.12 4.10 -7.55
C PRO A 66 -7.05 3.44 -8.59
N TYR A 67 -6.78 2.17 -8.91
CA TYR A 67 -7.50 1.44 -9.96
C TYR A 67 -7.79 -0.01 -9.57
N LEU A 68 -8.65 -0.69 -10.33
CA LEU A 68 -8.94 -2.12 -10.16
C LEU A 68 -8.14 -2.93 -11.17
N GLU A 69 -7.50 -3.99 -10.70
CA GLU A 69 -6.73 -4.93 -11.51
C GLU A 69 -7.11 -6.36 -11.13
N ARG A 70 -7.20 -7.27 -12.10
CA ARG A 70 -7.38 -8.69 -11.78
C ARG A 70 -6.10 -9.22 -11.18
N LEU A 71 -6.20 -10.13 -10.22
CA LEU A 71 -5.05 -10.82 -9.64
C LEU A 71 -4.17 -11.49 -10.70
N ALA A 72 -4.77 -12.11 -11.71
CA ALA A 72 -4.06 -12.74 -12.82
C ALA A 72 -3.25 -11.77 -13.70
N ASP A 73 -3.61 -10.48 -13.70
CA ASP A 73 -2.94 -9.45 -14.52
C ASP A 73 -1.81 -8.75 -13.75
N MET A 74 -1.54 -9.13 -12.50
CA MET A 74 -0.49 -8.52 -11.68
C MET A 74 0.89 -8.68 -12.35
N PRO A 75 1.62 -7.58 -12.59
CA PRO A 75 2.98 -7.64 -13.11
C PRO A 75 3.91 -8.42 -12.17
N ALA A 76 4.83 -9.20 -12.73
CA ALA A 76 5.80 -9.96 -11.93
C ALA A 76 6.66 -9.06 -11.02
N ALA A 77 7.03 -7.87 -11.49
CA ALA A 77 7.77 -6.88 -10.69
C ALA A 77 7.00 -6.40 -9.44
N ASP A 78 5.66 -6.48 -9.45
CA ASP A 78 4.86 -6.11 -8.30
C ASP A 78 4.98 -7.12 -7.14
N LEU A 79 5.50 -8.34 -7.36
CA LEU A 79 5.74 -9.28 -6.26
C LEU A 79 6.76 -8.73 -5.26
N GLU A 80 7.86 -8.17 -5.76
CA GLU A 80 8.85 -7.48 -4.95
C GLU A 80 8.28 -6.18 -4.38
N ALA A 81 7.61 -5.39 -5.22
CA ALA A 81 7.05 -4.11 -4.81
C ALA A 81 5.85 -4.21 -3.83
N GLU A 82 5.24 -5.39 -3.69
CA GLU A 82 4.27 -5.72 -2.63
C GLU A 82 4.95 -6.04 -1.28
N GLY A 83 6.28 -6.20 -1.26
CA GLY A 83 7.07 -6.46 -0.06
C GLY A 83 7.99 -7.69 -0.15
N GLY A 84 8.01 -8.40 -1.28
CA GLY A 84 8.98 -9.46 -1.57
C GLY A 84 8.76 -10.78 -0.83
N TYR A 85 7.57 -11.02 -0.28
CA TYR A 85 7.28 -12.23 0.49
C TYR A 85 6.88 -13.45 -0.35
N TRP A 86 6.61 -13.25 -1.64
CA TRP A 86 6.19 -14.31 -2.57
C TRP A 86 7.12 -14.30 -3.78
N GLN A 87 7.54 -15.49 -4.20
CA GLN A 87 8.43 -15.66 -5.35
C GLN A 87 7.67 -15.73 -6.67
N THR A 88 6.40 -16.15 -6.64
CA THR A 88 5.58 -16.33 -7.83
C THR A 88 4.20 -15.72 -7.68
N LEU A 89 3.57 -15.40 -8.82
CA LEU A 89 2.19 -14.92 -8.84
C LEU A 89 1.23 -15.94 -8.24
N GLY A 90 1.43 -17.24 -8.50
CA GLY A 90 0.60 -18.30 -7.91
C GLY A 90 0.64 -18.31 -6.38
N GLN A 91 1.83 -18.14 -5.77
CA GLN A 91 1.96 -18.02 -4.32
C GLN A 91 1.26 -16.77 -3.78
N PHE A 92 1.35 -15.65 -4.50
CA PHE A 92 0.67 -14.43 -4.11
C PHE A 92 -0.85 -14.61 -4.16
N ILE A 93 -1.39 -15.17 -5.25
CA ILE A 93 -2.83 -15.40 -5.41
C ILE A 93 -3.36 -16.34 -4.33
N GLY A 94 -2.63 -17.44 -4.06
CA GLY A 94 -3.07 -18.48 -3.14
C GLY A 94 -4.37 -19.12 -3.62
N ASP A 95 -5.32 -19.30 -2.69
CA ASP A 95 -6.62 -19.94 -2.99
C ASP A 95 -7.67 -18.97 -3.57
N ARG A 96 -7.30 -17.71 -3.84
CA ARG A 96 -8.22 -16.72 -4.39
C ARG A 96 -8.47 -16.96 -5.88
N ASP A 97 -9.66 -16.61 -6.35
CA ASP A 97 -9.97 -16.62 -7.79
C ASP A 97 -9.03 -15.64 -8.54
N PRO A 98 -8.24 -16.08 -9.53
CA PRO A 98 -7.38 -15.19 -10.33
C PRO A 98 -8.13 -14.05 -11.05
N ALA A 99 -9.43 -14.20 -11.29
CA ALA A 99 -10.27 -13.14 -11.86
C ALA A 99 -10.69 -12.06 -10.84
N THR A 100 -10.45 -12.30 -9.53
CA THR A 100 -10.72 -11.34 -8.46
C THR A 100 -10.03 -10.02 -8.74
N ARG A 101 -10.77 -8.92 -8.63
CA ARG A 101 -10.25 -7.57 -8.82
C ARG A 101 -9.97 -6.91 -7.48
N LEU A 102 -8.73 -6.48 -7.27
CA LEU A 102 -8.33 -5.73 -6.08
C LEU A 102 -8.01 -4.29 -6.44
N ALA A 103 -8.19 -3.39 -5.47
CA ALA A 103 -7.75 -2.01 -5.57
C ALA A 103 -6.22 -1.96 -5.51
N VAL A 104 -5.57 -1.46 -6.55
CA VAL A 104 -4.12 -1.25 -6.63
C VAL A 104 -3.81 0.18 -6.22
N ILE A 105 -2.95 0.32 -5.21
CA ILE A 105 -2.49 1.60 -4.68
C ILE A 105 -0.97 1.67 -4.87
N ARG A 106 -0.51 2.51 -5.79
CA ARG A 106 0.92 2.78 -6.04
C ARG A 106 1.34 4.07 -5.34
N PHE A 107 2.48 4.05 -4.68
CA PHE A 107 2.91 5.15 -3.84
C PHE A 107 4.43 5.25 -3.67
N SER A 108 4.90 6.44 -3.30
CA SER A 108 6.18 6.63 -2.59
C SER A 108 5.92 6.66 -1.09
N PHE A 109 6.93 6.33 -0.29
CA PHE A 109 6.86 6.32 1.17
C PHE A 109 7.88 7.27 1.79
N GLU A 110 7.45 8.01 2.81
CA GLU A 110 8.28 8.88 3.63
C GLU A 110 8.11 8.49 5.11
N PRO A 111 9.16 8.04 5.81
CA PRO A 111 9.06 7.66 7.22
C PRO A 111 8.89 8.89 8.12
N LEU A 112 8.23 8.72 9.28
CA LEU A 112 8.11 9.81 10.27
C LEU A 112 9.46 10.27 10.83
N VAL A 113 10.44 9.37 10.87
CA VAL A 113 11.80 9.66 11.31
C VAL A 113 12.75 9.04 10.29
N SER A 114 13.65 9.85 9.74
CA SER A 114 14.65 9.34 8.79
C SER A 114 15.62 8.40 9.52
N PRO A 115 15.84 7.15 9.07
CA PRO A 115 16.80 6.25 9.70
C PRO A 115 18.24 6.78 9.72
N GLN A 116 18.55 7.70 8.81
CA GLN A 116 19.88 8.26 8.58
C GLN A 116 20.18 9.50 9.43
N LEU A 117 19.16 10.12 10.04
CA LEU A 117 19.26 11.32 10.85
C LEU A 117 18.29 11.15 12.00
N GLY A 118 18.76 10.88 13.21
CA GLY A 118 17.95 10.77 14.43
C GLY A 118 17.31 12.10 14.86
N LEU A 119 16.66 12.81 13.94
CA LEU A 119 15.96 14.06 14.14
C LEU A 119 14.55 13.90 13.55
N ALA A 120 13.56 14.11 14.40
CA ALA A 120 12.17 14.22 13.97
C ALA A 120 12.04 15.43 13.04
N LEU A 121 11.38 15.24 11.90
CA LEU A 121 10.99 16.36 11.04
C LEU A 121 9.87 17.12 11.78
N SER A 122 10.19 18.36 12.19
CA SER A 122 9.30 19.30 12.88
C SER A 122 8.37 20.03 11.93
#